data_AF-A0A6M5Y6V1-F1
#
_entry.id   AF-A0A6M5Y6V1-F1
#
_cell.length_a   1.000
_cell.length_b   1.000
_cell.length_c   1.000
_cell.angle_alpha   90.00
_cell.angle_beta   90.00
_cell.angle_gamma   90.00
#
_symmetry.space_group_name_H-M   'P 1'
#
loop_
_entity.id
_entity.type
_entity.pdbx_description
1 polymer ?
#
loop_
_entity_poly.entity_id
_entity_poly.type
_entity_poly.pdbx_seq_one_letter_code
_entity_poly.pdbx_strand_id
1 'polypeptide(L)'
;MKYFFAILFFGSTFFFSACKHRPSGAPALDRQHYDFTGAGRCDTTSNKGVNVSVSSFLLKEDSDGARLINDSLRRLSVGSIVDWLDSATVASNPAARTDLNKAASLFAADYETMLKDMGGLGGCWELKTQADTVYAAPKTLTVRFETYAYTGGAHPNSNMAYYTFDRETGRVLTLNELVSDTTALLTVVEKAFRQEQQLLPQYNLEERGYFLRDGRFFLPANIGLSRKGLICYYNPYEIAAYALGPIEVTVPYEQLNGILREEWL
;
A
#
# COMPACT_ATOMS: atom_id res chain seq x y z
N MET A 1 -78.27 -17.31 19.80
CA MET A 1 -77.29 -16.21 19.67
C MET A 1 -76.01 -16.63 20.37
N LYS A 2 -74.96 -17.01 19.62
CA LYS A 2 -73.63 -17.32 20.16
C LYS A 2 -72.67 -16.24 19.67
N TYR A 3 -72.05 -15.51 20.60
CA TYR A 3 -71.08 -14.46 20.32
C TYR A 3 -69.68 -15.07 20.15
N PHE A 4 -69.02 -14.78 19.03
CA PHE A 4 -67.61 -15.07 18.79
C PHE A 4 -66.79 -13.84 19.22
N PHE A 5 -65.90 -14.00 20.21
CA PHE A 5 -64.89 -13.02 20.56
C PHE A 5 -63.62 -13.32 19.75
N ALA A 6 -63.21 -12.42 18.86
CA ALA A 6 -61.92 -12.47 18.19
C ALA A 6 -60.95 -11.54 18.93
N ILE A 7 -59.92 -12.11 19.55
CA ILE A 7 -58.82 -11.37 20.18
C ILE A 7 -57.73 -11.15 19.13
N LEU A 8 -57.53 -9.90 18.73
CA LEU A 8 -56.41 -9.47 17.87
C LEU A 8 -55.16 -9.28 18.73
N PHE A 9 -54.15 -10.13 18.55
CA PHE A 9 -52.81 -9.94 19.09
C PHE A 9 -52.04 -8.94 18.22
N PHE A 10 -51.79 -7.74 18.74
CA PHE A 10 -50.82 -6.81 18.17
C PHE A 10 -49.41 -7.26 18.59
N GLY A 11 -48.69 -7.93 17.68
CA GLY A 11 -47.28 -8.22 17.84
C GLY A 11 -46.45 -6.96 17.59
N SER A 12 -45.85 -6.39 18.64
CA SER A 12 -44.85 -5.32 18.51
C SER A 12 -43.55 -5.91 17.98
N THR A 13 -43.24 -5.61 16.73
CA THR A 13 -41.92 -5.90 16.14
C THR A 13 -40.93 -4.85 16.63
N PHE A 14 -40.10 -5.21 17.61
CA PHE A 14 -38.94 -4.42 17.99
C PHE A 14 -37.87 -4.54 16.91
N PHE A 15 -37.73 -3.51 16.07
CA PHE A 15 -36.54 -3.36 15.22
C PHE A 15 -35.36 -2.97 16.11
N PHE A 16 -34.52 -3.94 16.46
CA PHE A 16 -33.19 -3.65 16.97
C PHE A 16 -32.37 -3.05 15.82
N SER A 17 -32.32 -1.72 15.74
CA SER A 17 -31.29 -1.04 14.97
C SER A 17 -29.96 -1.32 15.66
N ALA A 18 -29.19 -2.26 15.10
CA ALA A 18 -27.81 -2.48 15.52
C ALA A 18 -27.05 -1.18 15.26
N CYS A 19 -26.84 -0.39 16.30
CA CYS A 19 -25.93 0.75 16.25
C CYS A 19 -24.55 0.17 15.90
N LYS A 20 -24.15 0.27 14.63
CA LYS A 20 -22.76 0.05 14.22
C LYS A 20 -21.94 1.12 14.92
N HIS A 21 -21.38 0.76 16.07
CA HIS A 21 -20.49 1.64 16.82
C HIS A 21 -19.30 1.96 15.92
N ARG A 22 -19.17 3.22 15.52
CA ARG A 22 -18.01 3.71 14.76
C ARG A 22 -16.93 4.10 15.77
N PRO A 23 -15.81 3.36 15.86
CA PRO A 23 -14.76 3.72 16.80
C PRO A 23 -14.15 5.07 16.40
N SER A 24 -14.38 6.09 17.21
CA SER A 24 -13.77 7.41 17.08
C SER A 24 -12.36 7.37 17.68
N GLY A 25 -11.39 6.88 16.91
CA GLY A 25 -10.01 6.77 17.38
C GLY A 25 -9.09 6.07 16.37
N ALA A 26 -7.79 6.13 16.66
CA ALA A 26 -6.81 5.31 15.96
C ALA A 26 -7.13 3.82 16.21
N PRO A 27 -7.15 2.98 15.17
CA PRO A 27 -7.52 1.58 15.33
C PRO A 27 -6.49 0.86 16.21
N ALA A 28 -6.97 -0.07 17.04
CA ALA A 28 -6.08 -0.97 17.76
C ALA A 28 -5.43 -1.96 16.76
N LEU A 29 -4.10 -2.06 16.81
CA LEU A 29 -3.31 -2.86 15.89
C LEU A 29 -2.71 -4.09 16.58
N ASP A 30 -2.57 -5.18 15.84
CA ASP A 30 -1.74 -6.33 16.20
C ASP A 30 -0.59 -6.45 15.21
N ARG A 31 0.66 -6.23 15.66
CA ARG A 31 1.82 -6.31 14.78
C ARG A 31 2.07 -7.75 14.37
N GLN A 32 2.24 -7.97 13.07
CA GLN A 32 2.56 -9.27 12.49
C GLN A 32 3.96 -9.22 11.88
N HIS A 33 4.71 -10.29 12.06
CA HIS A 33 6.01 -10.46 11.44
C HIS A 33 6.17 -11.88 10.95
N TYR A 34 6.71 -12.00 9.73
CA TYR A 34 7.02 -13.25 9.06
C TYR A 34 8.47 -13.20 8.61
N ASP A 35 9.22 -14.24 8.93
CA ASP A 35 10.54 -14.53 8.38
C ASP A 35 10.51 -15.91 7.71
N PHE A 36 11.07 -16.01 6.51
CA PHE A 36 11.22 -17.30 5.85
C PHE A 36 12.30 -18.14 6.54
N THR A 37 11.88 -19.28 7.09
CA THR A 37 12.77 -20.25 7.75
C THR A 37 12.85 -21.58 7.01
N GLY A 38 12.37 -21.65 5.76
CA GLY A 38 12.35 -22.87 4.96
C GLY A 38 13.69 -23.21 4.30
N ALA A 39 13.68 -24.28 3.50
CA ALA A 39 14.83 -24.66 2.69
C ALA A 39 15.19 -23.54 1.69
N GLY A 40 16.49 -23.30 1.50
CA GLY A 40 16.99 -22.20 0.66
C GLY A 40 17.03 -20.84 1.38
N ARG A 41 16.74 -20.78 2.69
CA ARG A 41 17.06 -19.60 3.51
C ARG A 41 18.56 -19.26 3.39
N CYS A 42 18.86 -17.97 3.34
CA CYS A 42 20.22 -17.44 3.31
C CYS A 42 21.07 -18.01 4.45
N ASP A 43 22.11 -18.75 4.07
CA ASP A 43 23.22 -19.11 4.94
C ASP A 43 24.29 -18.01 4.84
N THR A 44 24.42 -17.24 5.93
CA THR A 44 25.39 -16.14 6.03
C THR A 44 26.85 -16.60 5.99
N THR A 45 27.13 -17.88 6.24
CA THR A 45 28.50 -18.43 6.18
C THR A 45 28.92 -18.67 4.73
N SER A 46 28.05 -19.31 3.94
CA SER A 46 28.30 -19.54 2.52
C SER A 46 27.86 -18.38 1.61
N ASN A 47 27.13 -17.41 2.16
CA ASN A 47 26.48 -16.29 1.48
C ASN A 47 25.58 -16.75 0.32
N LYS A 48 24.78 -17.80 0.56
CA LYS A 48 23.89 -18.40 -0.43
C LYS A 48 22.48 -18.62 0.12
N GLY A 49 21.49 -18.40 -0.74
CA GLY A 49 20.07 -18.57 -0.44
C GLY A 49 19.31 -17.24 -0.48
N VAL A 50 18.16 -17.20 0.19
CA VAL A 50 17.27 -16.04 0.21
C VAL A 50 16.91 -15.59 1.62
N ASN A 51 16.77 -14.29 1.82
CA ASN A 51 16.15 -13.71 3.00
C ASN A 51 14.81 -13.09 2.58
N VAL A 52 13.69 -13.58 3.13
CA VAL A 52 12.36 -13.05 2.83
C VAL A 52 11.68 -12.72 4.16
N SER A 53 11.33 -11.46 4.35
CA SER A 53 10.66 -10.99 5.56
C SER A 53 9.49 -10.07 5.24
N VAL A 54 8.39 -10.20 5.99
CA VAL A 54 7.21 -9.34 5.89
C VAL A 54 6.82 -8.86 7.29
N SER A 55 6.80 -7.54 7.48
CA SER A 55 6.25 -6.89 8.67
C SER A 55 4.97 -6.16 8.30
N SER A 56 3.89 -6.42 9.04
CA SER A 56 2.58 -5.82 8.79
C SER A 56 1.80 -5.71 10.10
N PHE A 57 0.49 -5.47 10.01
CA PHE A 57 -0.40 -5.45 11.15
C PHE A 57 -1.78 -5.98 10.79
N LEU A 58 -2.54 -6.36 11.82
CA LEU A 58 -3.97 -6.63 11.75
C LEU A 58 -4.72 -5.58 12.55
N LEU A 59 -5.82 -5.10 12.00
CA LEU A 59 -6.83 -4.35 12.74
C LEU A 59 -7.56 -5.29 13.70
N LYS A 60 -7.63 -4.92 14.98
CA LYS A 60 -8.34 -5.69 16.03
C LYS A 60 -9.84 -5.44 16.06
N GLU A 61 -10.32 -4.46 15.30
CA GLU A 61 -11.73 -4.08 15.24
C GLU A 61 -12.57 -5.21 14.64
N ASP A 62 -13.68 -5.56 15.30
CA ASP A 62 -14.65 -6.53 14.78
C ASP A 62 -15.65 -5.82 13.85
N SER A 63 -15.20 -5.47 12.64
CA SER A 63 -16.03 -4.87 11.60
C SER A 63 -15.73 -5.48 10.23
N ASP A 64 -16.71 -5.42 9.32
CA ASP A 64 -16.50 -5.88 7.93
C ASP A 64 -15.37 -5.11 7.24
N GLY A 65 -15.33 -3.78 7.41
CA GLY A 65 -14.27 -2.94 6.86
C GLY A 65 -12.89 -3.33 7.40
N ALA A 66 -12.76 -3.57 8.70
CA ALA A 66 -11.49 -4.01 9.28
C ALA A 66 -11.04 -5.38 8.74
N ARG A 67 -11.97 -6.34 8.60
CA ARG A 67 -11.69 -7.65 7.97
C ARG A 67 -11.20 -7.50 6.53
N LEU A 68 -11.87 -6.67 5.73
CA LEU A 68 -11.52 -6.45 4.33
C LEU A 68 -10.20 -5.70 4.14
N ILE A 69 -9.86 -4.79 5.05
CA ILE A 69 -8.53 -4.16 5.10
C ILE A 69 -7.47 -5.21 5.43
N ASN A 70 -7.68 -6.03 6.48
CA ASN A 70 -6.76 -7.11 6.83
C ASN A 70 -6.53 -8.08 5.66
N ASP A 71 -7.60 -8.46 4.95
CA ASP A 71 -7.50 -9.29 3.73
C ASP A 71 -6.71 -8.61 2.61
N SER A 72 -6.88 -7.31 2.43
CA SER A 72 -6.13 -6.54 1.43
C SER A 72 -4.65 -6.46 1.81
N LEU A 73 -4.31 -6.19 3.07
CA LEU A 73 -2.92 -6.18 3.55
C LEU A 73 -2.25 -7.55 3.40
N ARG A 74 -2.98 -8.64 3.68
CA ARG A 74 -2.51 -10.01 3.45
C ARG A 74 -2.22 -10.27 1.96
N ARG A 75 -3.14 -9.88 1.06
CA ARG A 75 -2.94 -10.04 -0.39
C ARG A 75 -1.76 -9.21 -0.90
N LEU A 76 -1.62 -7.97 -0.46
CA LEU A 76 -0.48 -7.11 -0.80
C LEU A 76 0.84 -7.72 -0.30
N SER A 77 0.84 -8.23 0.93
CA SER A 77 2.01 -8.90 1.52
C SER A 77 2.46 -10.12 0.70
N VAL A 78 1.54 -10.98 0.30
CA VAL A 78 1.87 -12.13 -0.57
C VAL A 78 2.28 -11.67 -1.98
N GLY A 79 1.57 -10.68 -2.54
CA GLY A 79 1.90 -10.05 -3.82
C GLY A 79 3.33 -9.54 -3.87
N SER A 80 3.81 -8.90 -2.80
CA SER A 80 5.18 -8.38 -2.73
C SER A 80 6.29 -9.43 -2.91
N ILE A 81 5.98 -10.72 -2.74
CA ILE A 81 6.88 -11.83 -3.05
C ILE A 81 6.57 -12.39 -4.44
N VAL A 82 5.29 -12.59 -4.74
CA VAL A 82 4.82 -13.17 -6.01
C VAL A 82 5.20 -12.32 -7.23
N ASP A 83 5.27 -11.00 -7.08
CA ASP A 83 5.64 -10.06 -8.15
C ASP A 83 7.11 -10.24 -8.61
N TRP A 84 7.93 -10.96 -7.84
CA TRP A 84 9.31 -11.33 -8.19
C TRP A 84 9.43 -12.73 -8.80
N LEU A 85 8.32 -13.44 -9.00
CA LEU A 85 8.28 -14.78 -9.58
C LEU A 85 7.80 -14.73 -11.02
N ASP A 86 8.23 -15.71 -11.83
CA ASP A 86 7.68 -15.88 -13.17
C ASP A 86 6.17 -16.20 -13.14
N SER A 87 5.41 -15.58 -14.04
CA SER A 87 3.95 -15.71 -14.07
C SER A 87 3.47 -17.14 -14.32
N ALA A 88 4.23 -17.95 -15.09
CA ALA A 88 3.91 -19.36 -15.32
C ALA A 88 4.19 -20.20 -14.07
N THR A 89 5.31 -19.93 -13.37
CA THR A 89 5.61 -20.55 -12.05
C THR A 89 4.47 -20.31 -11.06
N VAL A 90 3.94 -19.09 -10.99
CA VAL A 90 2.81 -18.74 -10.11
C VAL A 90 1.51 -19.41 -10.58
N ALA A 91 1.27 -19.52 -11.89
CA ALA A 91 0.10 -20.20 -12.44
C ALA A 91 0.06 -21.69 -12.08
N SER A 92 1.21 -22.37 -12.14
CA SER A 92 1.34 -23.78 -11.75
C SER A 92 1.32 -24.01 -10.23
N ASN A 93 1.50 -22.95 -9.42
CA ASN A 93 1.54 -23.02 -7.96
C ASN A 93 0.54 -22.05 -7.32
N PRO A 94 -0.78 -22.24 -7.49
CA PRO A 94 -1.79 -21.25 -7.10
C PRO A 94 -1.81 -20.94 -5.61
N ALA A 95 -1.37 -21.86 -4.73
CA ALA A 95 -1.27 -21.64 -3.30
C ALA A 95 -0.28 -20.50 -2.94
N ALA A 96 0.71 -20.23 -3.79
CA ALA A 96 1.65 -19.11 -3.60
C ALA A 96 0.95 -17.74 -3.65
N ARG A 97 -0.26 -17.65 -4.20
CA ARG A 97 -1.03 -16.39 -4.22
C ARG A 97 -1.66 -16.03 -2.87
N THR A 98 -1.70 -16.96 -1.93
CA THR A 98 -2.37 -16.75 -0.63
C THR A 98 -1.53 -17.15 0.58
N ASP A 99 -0.32 -17.70 0.37
CA ASP A 99 0.53 -18.22 1.43
C ASP A 99 1.98 -17.71 1.26
N LEU A 100 2.45 -16.96 2.27
CA LEU A 100 3.80 -16.38 2.30
C LEU A 100 4.91 -17.43 2.24
N ASN A 101 4.75 -18.57 2.93
CA ASN A 101 5.75 -19.64 2.91
C ASN A 101 5.82 -20.29 1.53
N LYS A 102 4.68 -20.49 0.87
CA LYS A 102 4.66 -21.05 -0.49
C LYS A 102 5.29 -20.08 -1.50
N ALA A 103 4.97 -18.80 -1.43
CA ALA A 103 5.59 -17.78 -2.27
C ALA A 103 7.12 -17.70 -2.03
N ALA A 104 7.56 -17.61 -0.78
CA ALA A 104 8.97 -17.54 -0.43
C ALA A 104 9.75 -18.80 -0.81
N SER A 105 9.13 -19.97 -0.72
CA SER A 105 9.76 -21.23 -1.16
C SER A 105 9.99 -21.27 -2.67
N LEU A 106 9.07 -20.71 -3.47
CA LEU A 106 9.27 -20.58 -4.91
C LEU A 106 10.38 -19.58 -5.23
N PHE A 107 10.44 -18.46 -4.52
CA PHE A 107 11.53 -17.50 -4.67
C PHE A 107 12.90 -18.11 -4.35
N ALA A 108 12.96 -18.95 -3.30
CA ALA A 108 14.15 -19.72 -2.97
C ALA A 108 14.52 -20.74 -4.08
N ALA A 109 13.53 -21.37 -4.71
CA ALA A 109 13.77 -22.29 -5.83
C ALA A 109 14.29 -21.56 -7.08
N ASP A 110 13.79 -20.35 -7.35
CA ASP A 110 14.28 -19.49 -8.44
C ASP A 110 15.74 -19.09 -8.20
N TYR A 111 16.10 -18.74 -6.97
CA TYR A 111 17.50 -18.50 -6.57
C TYR A 111 18.39 -19.71 -6.89
N GLU A 112 17.99 -20.91 -6.49
CA GLU A 112 18.76 -22.14 -6.72
C GLU A 112 18.90 -22.48 -8.21
N THR A 113 17.88 -22.17 -9.01
CA THR A 113 17.93 -22.34 -10.46
C THR A 113 18.94 -21.36 -11.05
N MET A 114 18.85 -20.08 -10.69
CA MET A 114 19.78 -19.07 -11.17
C MET A 114 21.22 -19.33 -10.74
N LEU A 115 21.44 -19.81 -9.52
CA LEU A 115 22.75 -20.19 -9.01
C LEU A 115 23.40 -21.29 -9.87
N LYS A 116 22.62 -22.28 -10.31
CA LYS A 116 23.10 -23.36 -11.18
C LYS A 116 23.41 -22.84 -12.58
N ASP A 117 22.51 -22.04 -13.13
CA ASP A 117 22.64 -21.51 -14.50
C ASP A 117 23.83 -20.56 -14.64
N MET A 118 24.07 -19.72 -13.64
CA MET A 118 25.17 -18.76 -13.64
C MET A 118 26.49 -19.35 -13.11
N GLY A 119 26.47 -20.51 -12.47
CA GLY A 119 27.64 -21.12 -11.80
C GLY A 119 28.11 -20.39 -10.54
N GLY A 120 27.43 -19.30 -10.15
CA GLY A 120 27.74 -18.48 -8.98
C GLY A 120 26.90 -17.21 -8.94
N LEU A 121 26.56 -16.76 -7.73
CA LEU A 121 25.85 -15.50 -7.48
C LEU A 121 26.63 -14.65 -6.47
N GLY A 122 26.39 -13.34 -6.48
CA GLY A 122 27.10 -12.36 -5.64
C GLY A 122 26.71 -12.38 -4.15
N GLY A 123 25.75 -13.22 -3.75
CA GLY A 123 25.33 -13.37 -2.37
C GLY A 123 23.90 -13.90 -2.26
N CYS A 124 23.33 -13.76 -1.07
CA CYS A 124 21.92 -14.03 -0.85
C CYS A 124 21.02 -13.02 -1.57
N TRP A 125 19.87 -13.48 -2.08
CA TRP A 125 18.80 -12.57 -2.48
C TRP A 125 17.98 -12.12 -1.28
N GLU A 126 17.39 -10.94 -1.35
CA GLU A 126 16.60 -10.35 -0.27
C GLU A 126 15.28 -9.82 -0.79
N LEU A 127 14.19 -10.15 -0.11
CA LEU A 127 12.89 -9.48 -0.22
C LEU A 127 12.47 -9.02 1.18
N LYS A 128 12.16 -7.72 1.34
CA LYS A 128 11.65 -7.16 2.59
C LYS A 128 10.42 -6.33 2.31
N THR A 129 9.37 -6.59 3.06
CA THR A 129 8.10 -5.86 2.96
C THR A 129 7.72 -5.28 4.31
N GLN A 130 7.32 -4.01 4.34
CA GLN A 130 6.85 -3.35 5.55
C GLN A 130 5.54 -2.62 5.28
N ALA A 131 4.54 -2.85 6.12
CA ALA A 131 3.27 -2.15 6.09
C ALA A 131 2.99 -1.49 7.45
N ASP A 132 2.78 -0.18 7.47
CA ASP A 132 2.42 0.55 8.69
C ASP A 132 1.42 1.68 8.43
N THR A 133 0.65 2.04 9.45
CA THR A 133 -0.30 3.15 9.41
C THR A 133 0.44 4.50 9.41
N VAL A 134 0.01 5.39 8.53
CA VAL A 134 0.52 6.78 8.41
C VAL A 134 -0.47 7.75 9.04
N TYR A 135 -1.75 7.49 8.81
CA TYR A 135 -2.84 8.35 9.25
C TYR A 135 -4.09 7.53 9.50
N ALA A 136 -4.83 7.89 10.54
CA ALA A 136 -6.12 7.31 10.86
C ALA A 136 -7.08 8.43 11.24
N ALA A 137 -8.19 8.49 10.52
CA ALA A 137 -9.33 9.35 10.77
C ALA A 137 -10.57 8.48 11.06
N PRO A 138 -11.73 9.06 11.43
CA PRO A 138 -12.94 8.29 11.66
C PRO A 138 -13.37 7.43 10.46
N LYS A 139 -13.18 7.94 9.24
CA LYS A 139 -13.58 7.26 7.99
C LYS A 139 -12.44 6.67 7.19
N THR A 140 -11.20 7.12 7.38
CA THR A 140 -10.07 6.68 6.55
C THR A 140 -8.92 6.11 7.37
N LEU A 141 -8.21 5.17 6.76
CA LEU A 141 -6.94 4.64 7.26
C LEU A 141 -5.94 4.68 6.11
N THR A 142 -4.89 5.49 6.23
CA THR A 142 -3.79 5.48 5.26
C THR A 142 -2.66 4.57 5.75
N VAL A 143 -2.27 3.63 4.91
CA VAL A 143 -1.18 2.69 5.13
C VAL A 143 -0.06 2.98 4.16
N ARG A 144 1.17 3.06 4.66
CA ARG A 144 2.40 3.02 3.87
C ARG A 144 2.81 1.57 3.72
N PHE A 145 3.04 1.15 2.49
CA PHE A 145 3.47 -0.19 2.11
C PHE A 145 4.77 -0.09 1.33
N GLU A 146 5.85 -0.63 1.88
CA GLU A 146 7.19 -0.57 1.33
C GLU A 146 7.65 -1.96 0.91
N THR A 147 8.31 -2.04 -0.23
CA THR A 147 9.00 -3.24 -0.69
C THR A 147 10.44 -2.90 -1.02
N TYR A 148 11.33 -3.82 -0.65
CA TYR A 148 12.74 -3.82 -0.98
C TYR A 148 13.08 -5.18 -1.57
N ALA A 149 13.83 -5.17 -2.66
CA ALA A 149 14.30 -6.37 -3.31
C ALA A 149 15.73 -6.22 -3.79
N TYR A 150 16.55 -7.21 -3.49
CA TYR A 150 17.89 -7.33 -4.03
C TYR A 150 18.10 -8.75 -4.53
N THR A 151 18.20 -8.92 -5.85
CA THR A 151 18.43 -10.22 -6.50
C THR A 151 19.81 -10.26 -7.18
N GLY A 152 20.77 -9.49 -6.65
CA GLY A 152 22.06 -9.22 -7.29
C GLY A 152 22.02 -7.97 -8.19
N GLY A 153 23.11 -7.72 -8.91
CA GLY A 153 23.28 -6.53 -9.76
C GLY A 153 23.90 -5.35 -9.04
N ALA A 154 23.72 -4.14 -9.57
CA ALA A 154 24.41 -2.94 -9.09
C ALA A 154 23.80 -2.36 -7.81
N HIS A 155 22.48 -2.45 -7.62
CA HIS A 155 21.76 -1.85 -6.50
C HIS A 155 20.41 -2.56 -6.28
N PRO A 156 19.76 -2.39 -5.11
CA PRO A 156 18.42 -2.91 -4.86
C PRO A 156 17.33 -2.13 -5.61
N ASN A 157 16.17 -2.75 -5.73
CA ASN A 157 14.92 -2.11 -6.11
C ASN A 157 14.11 -1.83 -4.85
N SER A 158 13.57 -0.62 -4.74
CA SER A 158 12.67 -0.26 -3.64
C SER A 158 11.48 0.49 -4.20
N ASN A 159 10.30 0.16 -3.67
CA ASN A 159 9.06 0.81 -4.03
C ASN A 159 8.26 1.10 -2.77
N MET A 160 7.52 2.20 -2.80
CA MET A 160 6.59 2.58 -1.76
C MET A 160 5.23 2.87 -2.38
N ALA A 161 4.17 2.50 -1.66
CA ALA A 161 2.79 2.81 -1.99
C ALA A 161 2.02 3.27 -0.75
N TYR A 162 1.14 4.24 -0.91
CA TYR A 162 0.13 4.61 0.05
C TYR A 162 -1.20 4.00 -0.36
N TYR A 163 -1.85 3.35 0.59
CA TYR A 163 -3.22 2.85 0.44
C TYR A 163 -4.10 3.58 1.45
N THR A 164 -4.96 4.47 0.95
CA THR A 164 -5.99 5.12 1.77
C THR A 164 -7.26 4.27 1.72
N PHE A 165 -7.56 3.57 2.80
CA PHE A 165 -8.76 2.74 2.92
C PHE A 165 -9.93 3.53 3.49
N ASP A 166 -11.12 3.33 2.94
CA ASP A 166 -12.38 3.60 3.64
C ASP A 166 -12.57 2.54 4.74
N ARG A 167 -12.67 2.98 6.00
CA ARG A 167 -12.78 2.10 7.17
C ARG A 167 -14.13 1.39 7.27
N GLU A 168 -15.18 1.91 6.63
CA GLU A 168 -16.50 1.27 6.65
C GLU A 168 -16.57 0.15 5.63
N THR A 169 -16.13 0.39 4.40
CA THR A 169 -16.22 -0.57 3.29
C THR A 169 -14.97 -1.45 3.14
N GLY A 170 -13.85 -1.05 3.76
CA GLY A 170 -12.55 -1.69 3.66
C GLY A 170 -11.87 -1.56 2.29
N ARG A 171 -12.42 -0.73 1.40
CA ARG A 171 -11.92 -0.53 0.03
C ARG A 171 -10.86 0.56 0.00
N VAL A 172 -9.88 0.41 -0.88
CA VAL A 172 -8.93 1.48 -1.21
C VAL A 172 -9.64 2.58 -2.02
N LEU A 173 -9.51 3.81 -1.56
CA LEU A 173 -10.00 5.01 -2.24
C LEU A 173 -9.06 5.38 -3.39
N THR A 174 -9.63 5.62 -4.56
CA THR A 174 -8.91 6.13 -5.72
C THR A 174 -8.70 7.64 -5.62
N LEU A 175 -7.78 8.18 -6.42
CA LEU A 175 -7.54 9.63 -6.49
C LEU A 175 -8.83 10.42 -6.76
N ASN A 176 -9.65 9.99 -7.73
CA ASN A 176 -10.90 10.69 -8.09
C ASN A 176 -11.98 10.63 -7.00
N GLU A 177 -11.84 9.71 -6.05
CA GLU A 177 -12.72 9.61 -4.88
C GLU A 177 -12.21 10.45 -3.72
N LEU A 178 -10.90 10.69 -3.62
CA LEU A 178 -10.32 11.60 -2.63
C LEU A 178 -10.42 13.06 -3.08
N VAL A 179 -10.34 13.32 -4.38
CA VAL A 179 -10.11 14.65 -4.96
C VAL A 179 -11.22 14.96 -5.96
N SER A 180 -11.87 16.12 -5.79
CA SER A 180 -12.93 16.61 -6.69
C SER A 180 -12.41 17.33 -7.92
N ASP A 181 -11.22 17.95 -7.85
CA ASP A 181 -10.59 18.66 -8.97
C ASP A 181 -9.11 18.29 -9.09
N THR A 182 -8.81 17.32 -9.96
CA THR A 182 -7.44 16.86 -10.20
C THR A 182 -6.59 17.87 -10.99
N THR A 183 -7.22 18.83 -11.69
CA THR A 183 -6.50 19.88 -12.42
C THR A 183 -6.01 20.96 -11.46
N ALA A 184 -6.87 21.38 -10.53
CA ALA A 184 -6.47 22.25 -9.43
C ALA A 184 -5.42 21.56 -8.54
N LEU A 185 -5.58 20.26 -8.27
CA LEU A 185 -4.59 19.49 -7.53
C LEU A 185 -3.22 19.50 -8.21
N LEU A 186 -3.16 19.23 -9.52
CA LEU A 186 -1.91 19.26 -10.29
C LEU A 186 -1.18 20.59 -10.11
N THR A 187 -1.91 21.71 -10.15
CA THR A 187 -1.35 23.05 -10.01
C THR A 187 -0.72 23.28 -8.62
N VAL A 188 -1.42 22.89 -7.55
CA VAL A 188 -0.89 23.07 -6.19
C VAL A 188 0.26 22.11 -5.87
N VAL A 189 0.21 20.88 -6.40
CA VAL A 189 1.29 19.90 -6.25
C VAL A 189 2.54 20.35 -7.01
N GLU A 190 2.42 20.85 -8.25
CA GLU A 190 3.58 21.36 -8.99
C GLU A 190 4.24 22.55 -8.26
N LYS A 191 3.41 23.46 -7.72
CA LYS A 191 3.92 24.59 -6.96
C LYS A 191 4.66 24.13 -5.70
N ALA A 192 4.10 23.18 -4.95
CA ALA A 192 4.73 22.61 -3.77
C ALA A 192 6.03 21.86 -4.12
N PHE A 193 6.01 21.05 -5.19
CA PHE A 193 7.18 20.37 -5.73
C PHE A 193 8.30 21.36 -6.03
N ARG A 194 8.02 22.43 -6.80
CA ARG A 194 9.04 23.44 -7.12
C ARG A 194 9.60 24.12 -5.87
N GLN A 195 8.76 24.41 -4.87
CA GLN A 195 9.21 25.01 -3.62
C GLN A 195 10.12 24.07 -2.82
N GLU A 196 9.74 22.81 -2.64
CA GLU A 196 10.51 21.82 -1.90
C GLU A 196 11.85 21.50 -2.59
N GLN A 197 11.84 21.46 -3.93
CA GLN A 197 13.04 21.26 -4.75
C GLN A 197 13.86 22.55 -4.97
N GLN A 198 13.47 23.66 -4.36
CA GLN A 198 14.15 24.97 -4.46
C GLN A 198 14.29 25.48 -5.92
N LEU A 199 13.28 25.22 -6.74
CA LEU A 199 13.20 25.59 -8.14
C LEU A 199 12.40 26.88 -8.31
N LEU A 200 13.00 27.85 -9.02
CA LEU A 200 12.27 29.06 -9.40
C LEU A 200 11.23 28.74 -10.51
N PRO A 201 10.11 29.48 -10.59
CA PRO A 201 9.04 29.21 -11.56
C PRO A 201 9.49 29.15 -13.02
N GLN A 202 10.52 29.92 -13.39
CA GLN A 202 11.05 29.98 -14.75
C GLN A 202 11.99 28.82 -15.12
N TYR A 203 12.38 27.96 -14.17
CA TYR A 203 13.26 26.84 -14.48
C TYR A 203 12.51 25.74 -15.24
N ASN A 204 13.12 25.31 -16.35
CA ASN A 204 12.75 24.10 -17.04
C ASN A 204 13.09 22.89 -16.15
N LEU A 205 12.13 22.00 -15.93
CA LEU A 205 12.30 20.85 -15.03
C LEU A 205 13.21 19.76 -15.65
N GLU A 206 13.16 19.56 -16.97
CA GLU A 206 13.99 18.58 -17.67
C GLU A 206 15.47 18.97 -17.63
N GLU A 207 15.79 20.26 -17.81
CA GLU A 207 17.16 20.79 -17.63
C GLU A 207 17.68 20.63 -16.20
N ARG A 208 16.78 20.42 -15.23
CA ARG A 208 17.11 20.17 -13.82
C ARG A 208 17.13 18.68 -13.47
N GLY A 209 16.97 17.79 -14.45
CA GLY A 209 17.06 16.35 -14.28
C GLY A 209 15.75 15.65 -13.90
N TYR A 210 14.61 16.34 -14.05
CA TYR A 210 13.30 15.75 -13.81
C TYR A 210 12.65 15.24 -15.10
N PHE A 211 12.01 14.09 -15.02
CA PHE A 211 11.30 13.47 -16.13
C PHE A 211 9.89 14.03 -16.20
N LEU A 212 9.45 14.43 -17.39
CA LEU A 212 8.11 14.92 -17.63
C LEU A 212 7.34 13.94 -18.54
N ARG A 213 6.02 13.89 -18.38
CA ARG A 213 5.16 13.10 -19.25
C ARG A 213 4.61 13.99 -20.35
N ASP A 214 4.99 13.71 -21.60
CA ASP A 214 4.67 14.55 -22.76
C ASP A 214 5.10 16.02 -22.56
N GLY A 215 6.28 16.23 -21.97
CA GLY A 215 6.82 17.56 -21.66
C GLY A 215 6.06 18.33 -20.57
N ARG A 216 5.22 17.65 -19.78
CA ARG A 216 4.41 18.27 -18.70
C ARG A 216 4.60 17.60 -17.36
N PHE A 217 4.49 18.41 -16.30
CA PHE A 217 4.39 17.91 -14.93
C PHE A 217 3.12 17.04 -14.77
N PHE A 218 3.18 16.04 -13.91
CA PHE A 218 2.09 15.08 -13.71
C PHE A 218 1.99 14.68 -12.24
N LEU A 219 0.78 14.37 -11.78
CA LEU A 219 0.55 13.80 -10.44
C LEU A 219 1.06 12.35 -10.38
N PRO A 220 1.66 11.92 -9.26
CA PRO A 220 2.01 10.51 -9.08
C PRO A 220 0.74 9.69 -8.91
N ALA A 221 0.81 8.40 -9.26
CA ALA A 221 -0.28 7.47 -8.92
C ALA A 221 -0.32 7.18 -7.40
N ASN A 222 0.81 7.32 -6.72
CA ASN A 222 0.98 7.03 -5.31
C ASN A 222 0.67 8.27 -4.45
N ILE A 223 -0.53 8.27 -3.88
CA ILE A 223 -1.07 9.38 -3.08
C ILE A 223 -1.68 8.84 -1.78
N GLY A 224 -1.47 9.56 -0.67
CA GLY A 224 -1.98 9.16 0.65
C GLY A 224 -2.42 10.34 1.51
N LEU A 225 -3.31 10.11 2.47
CA LEU A 225 -3.63 11.12 3.48
C LEU A 225 -2.65 11.04 4.65
N SER A 226 -2.30 12.19 5.21
CA SER A 226 -1.44 12.30 6.39
C SER A 226 -2.01 13.31 7.38
N ARG A 227 -1.47 13.36 8.59
CA ARG A 227 -1.85 14.43 9.53
C ARG A 227 -1.58 15.85 9.01
N LYS A 228 -0.64 16.01 8.07
CA LYS A 228 -0.20 17.31 7.55
C LYS A 228 -0.91 17.73 6.27
N GLY A 229 -1.54 16.81 5.56
CA GLY A 229 -2.05 17.08 4.21
C GLY A 229 -2.04 15.84 3.32
N LEU A 230 -2.26 16.08 2.02
CA LEU A 230 -2.18 15.05 0.98
C LEU A 230 -0.71 14.83 0.58
N ILE A 231 -0.24 13.59 0.69
CA ILE A 231 1.07 13.16 0.23
C ILE A 231 0.97 12.74 -1.23
N CYS A 232 1.85 13.28 -2.07
CA CYS A 232 2.12 12.85 -3.43
C CYS A 232 3.54 12.31 -3.48
N TYR A 233 3.72 11.02 -3.79
CA TYR A 233 5.01 10.36 -3.74
C TYR A 233 5.41 9.80 -5.09
N TYR A 234 6.57 10.20 -5.58
CA TYR A 234 7.20 9.68 -6.78
C TYR A 234 8.26 8.66 -6.39
N ASN A 235 8.09 7.42 -6.83
CA ASN A 235 9.10 6.39 -6.64
C ASN A 235 10.38 6.70 -7.43
N PRO A 236 11.52 6.08 -7.11
CA PRO A 236 12.72 6.19 -7.94
C PRO A 236 12.40 5.87 -9.41
N TYR A 237 13.00 6.63 -10.34
CA TYR A 237 12.72 6.59 -11.78
C TYR A 237 11.38 7.18 -12.25
N GLU A 238 10.45 7.54 -11.36
CA GLU A 238 9.14 8.05 -11.79
C GLU A 238 9.23 9.48 -12.32
N ILE A 239 9.83 10.39 -11.55
CA ILE A 239 10.01 11.80 -11.94
C ILE A 239 11.48 12.23 -11.97
N ALA A 240 12.42 11.37 -11.58
CA ALA A 240 13.84 11.69 -11.53
C ALA A 240 14.71 10.41 -11.57
N ALA A 241 16.00 10.58 -11.85
CA ALA A 241 16.95 9.46 -11.83
C ALA A 241 17.06 8.82 -10.44
N TYR A 242 17.33 7.51 -10.38
CA TYR A 242 17.44 6.75 -9.12
C TYR A 242 18.41 7.34 -8.09
N ALA A 243 19.50 7.95 -8.55
CA ALA A 243 20.49 8.57 -7.67
C ALA A 243 19.92 9.74 -6.83
N LEU A 244 18.84 10.38 -7.29
CA LEU A 244 18.11 11.40 -6.52
C LEU A 244 17.18 10.80 -5.46
N GLY A 245 16.93 9.50 -5.52
CA GLY A 245 15.98 8.82 -4.64
C GLY A 245 14.52 9.17 -4.98
N PRO A 246 13.58 8.73 -4.11
CA PRO A 246 12.18 9.11 -4.24
C PRO A 246 11.97 10.60 -3.93
N ILE A 247 10.91 11.18 -4.47
CA ILE A 247 10.50 12.55 -4.17
C ILE A 247 9.10 12.52 -3.56
N GLU A 248 8.96 13.07 -2.36
CA GLU A 248 7.70 13.20 -1.65
C GLU A 248 7.33 14.67 -1.56
N VAL A 249 6.10 15.00 -1.94
CA VAL A 249 5.51 16.33 -1.84
C VAL A 249 4.29 16.25 -0.93
N THR A 250 4.23 17.09 0.11
CA THR A 250 3.04 17.16 0.97
C THR A 250 2.34 18.50 0.79
N VAL A 251 1.11 18.46 0.28
CA VAL A 251 0.27 19.66 0.15
C VAL A 251 -0.60 19.82 1.41
N PRO A 252 -0.44 20.90 2.18
CA PRO A 252 -1.23 21.13 3.39
C PRO A 252 -2.72 21.26 3.10
N TYR A 253 -3.56 20.84 4.05
CA TYR A 253 -5.02 20.84 3.88
C TYR A 253 -5.60 22.23 3.58
N GLU A 254 -4.99 23.29 4.11
CA GLU A 254 -5.41 24.67 3.85
C GLU A 254 -5.30 25.07 2.37
N GLN A 255 -4.42 24.40 1.62
CA GLN A 255 -4.24 24.60 0.18
C GLN A 255 -5.13 23.66 -0.67
N LEU A 256 -5.88 22.77 -0.02
CA LEU A 256 -6.72 21.76 -0.66
C LEU A 256 -8.22 22.05 -0.52
N ASN A 257 -8.61 23.21 0.02
CA ASN A 257 -10.00 23.63 0.13
C ASN A 257 -10.70 23.65 -1.23
N GLY A 258 -11.79 22.87 -1.37
CA GLY A 258 -12.51 22.70 -2.64
C GLY A 258 -11.82 21.77 -3.66
N ILE A 259 -10.62 21.28 -3.37
CA ILE A 259 -9.87 20.31 -4.19
C ILE A 259 -10.01 18.91 -3.61
N LEU A 260 -9.76 18.77 -2.30
CA LEU A 260 -9.91 17.52 -1.56
C LEU A 260 -11.33 17.43 -1.00
N ARG A 261 -11.88 16.22 -1.04
CA ARG A 261 -13.18 15.89 -0.45
C ARG A 261 -13.08 15.80 1.07
N GLU A 262 -13.62 16.81 1.75
CA GLU A 262 -13.56 16.95 3.21
C GLU A 262 -14.22 15.79 3.96
N GLU A 263 -15.13 15.04 3.33
CA GLU A 263 -15.77 13.90 3.97
C GLU A 263 -14.82 12.75 4.34
N TRP A 264 -13.58 12.78 3.84
CA TRP A 264 -12.52 11.79 4.12
C TRP A 264 -11.52 12.21 5.20
N LEU A 265 -11.63 13.44 5.70
CA LEU A 265 -10.74 14.01 6.71
C LEU A 265 -11.10 13.60 8.14
#